data_AF-A0A2X3JAJ6-F1
#
_entry.id   AF-A0A2X3JAJ6-F1
#
_cell.length_a   1.000
_cell.length_b   1.000
_cell.length_c   1.000
_cell.angle_alpha   90.00
_cell.angle_beta   90.00
_cell.angle_gamma   90.00
#
_symmetry.space_group_name_H-M   'P 1'
#
loop_
_entity.id
_entity.type
_entity.pdbx_description
1 polymer ?
#
loop_
_entity_poly.entity_id
_entity_poly.type
_entity_poly.pdbx_seq_one_letter_code
_entity_poly.pdbx_strand_id
1 'polypeptide(L)'
;MQRTKPEITKGEFFHSIYKSHIKYKYDVLDRKIFPHESTRNAMGVAEKKGIKENATLMLEYYKVEKAICIYTNRKVSHTLNRAGGFYKTILIKTSVFGDYFFDFCNSVCLQIDELIEYGTKETVRRHQIRSTGFCTFHIPIFYINNKAVIVPVLRTEEVSQSSRTGGDVIIINPFEDE
;
A
#
# COMPACT_ATOMS: atom_id res chain seq x y z
N MET A 1 -33.74 -3.18 27.82
CA MET A 1 -32.87 -3.59 26.69
C MET A 1 -31.43 -3.65 27.21
N GLN A 2 -30.87 -4.85 27.36
CA GLN A 2 -29.45 -5.02 27.69
C GLN A 2 -28.65 -4.66 26.44
N ARG A 3 -27.79 -3.63 26.52
CA ARG A 3 -26.80 -3.37 25.46
C ARG A 3 -25.82 -4.54 25.45
N THR A 4 -25.93 -5.42 24.46
CA THR A 4 -24.89 -6.40 24.14
C THR A 4 -23.57 -5.67 23.94
N LYS A 5 -22.47 -6.21 24.50
CA LYS A 5 -21.11 -5.68 24.23
C LYS A 5 -20.90 -5.63 22.71
N PRO A 6 -20.36 -4.54 22.15
CA PRO A 6 -20.07 -4.49 20.73
C PRO A 6 -19.07 -5.60 20.40
N GLU A 7 -19.46 -6.48 19.48
CA GLU A 7 -18.59 -7.52 18.94
C GLU A 7 -17.63 -6.88 17.94
N ILE A 8 -16.33 -7.15 18.08
CA ILE A 8 -15.31 -6.62 17.18
C ILE A 8 -15.54 -7.19 15.79
N THR A 9 -15.73 -6.33 14.79
CA THR A 9 -15.85 -6.75 13.39
C THR A 9 -14.52 -7.32 12.88
N LYS A 10 -14.56 -8.18 11.86
CA LYS A 10 -13.32 -8.70 11.22
C LYS A 10 -12.39 -7.59 10.74
N GLY A 11 -12.97 -6.49 10.22
CA GLY A 11 -12.19 -5.33 9.79
C GLY A 11 -11.45 -4.65 10.94
N GLU A 12 -12.12 -4.43 12.08
CA GLU A 12 -11.49 -3.88 13.28
C GLU A 12 -10.40 -4.81 13.82
N PHE A 13 -10.63 -6.13 13.79
CA PHE A 13 -9.65 -7.14 14.18
C PHE A 13 -8.36 -7.05 13.34
N PHE A 14 -8.47 -7.13 12.00
CA PHE A 14 -7.29 -7.08 11.14
C PHE A 14 -6.59 -5.72 11.16
N HIS A 15 -7.34 -4.63 11.27
CA HIS A 15 -6.76 -3.30 11.38
C HIS A 15 -6.02 -3.10 12.72
N SER A 16 -6.51 -3.70 13.80
CA SER A 16 -5.82 -3.73 15.09
C SER A 16 -4.50 -4.51 15.01
N ILE A 17 -4.52 -5.70 14.40
CA ILE A 17 -3.30 -6.50 14.14
C ILE A 17 -2.31 -5.70 13.29
N TYR A 18 -2.80 -5.07 12.23
CA TYR A 18 -1.98 -4.26 11.34
C TYR A 18 -1.23 -3.17 12.13
N LYS A 19 -1.93 -2.40 12.97
CA LYS A 19 -1.33 -1.31 13.74
C LYS A 19 -0.35 -1.78 14.82
N SER A 20 -0.61 -2.92 15.45
CA SER A 20 0.14 -3.38 16.63
C SER A 20 1.31 -4.31 16.28
N HIS A 21 1.10 -5.27 15.38
CA HIS A 21 2.04 -6.36 15.13
C HIS A 21 2.77 -6.25 13.79
N ILE A 22 2.08 -5.76 12.76
CA ILE A 22 2.56 -5.74 11.37
C ILE A 22 3.31 -4.44 11.05
N LYS A 23 2.66 -3.28 11.26
CA LYS A 23 3.21 -1.96 10.95
C LYS A 23 4.28 -1.56 11.95
N TYR A 24 5.39 -1.00 11.48
CA TYR A 24 6.36 -0.33 12.33
C TYR A 24 5.76 0.95 12.95
N LYS A 25 6.24 1.34 14.12
CA LYS A 25 5.65 2.42 14.93
C LYS A 25 5.70 3.81 14.28
N TYR A 26 6.66 4.04 13.38
CA TYR A 26 6.86 5.34 12.73
C TYR A 26 6.76 5.21 11.23
N ASP A 27 6.23 6.26 10.63
CA ASP A 27 6.28 6.48 9.20
C ASP A 27 7.38 7.49 8.89
N VAL A 28 8.01 7.37 7.72
CA VAL A 28 9.03 8.32 7.26
C VAL A 28 8.42 9.19 6.17
N LEU A 29 8.58 10.51 6.26
CA LEU A 29 8.20 11.45 5.21
C LEU A 29 9.46 11.93 4.51
N ASP A 30 9.47 11.89 3.19
CA ASP A 30 10.61 12.32 2.38
C ASP A 30 10.13 13.15 1.18
N ARG A 31 11.03 13.99 0.67
CA ARG A 31 10.81 14.82 -0.51
C ARG A 31 11.96 14.61 -1.47
N LYS A 32 11.65 14.11 -2.67
CA LYS A 32 12.65 13.96 -3.74
C LYS A 32 12.14 14.49 -5.07
N ILE A 33 13.09 14.92 -5.90
CA ILE A 33 12.86 15.38 -7.26
C ILE A 33 13.85 14.64 -8.15
N PHE A 34 13.37 14.09 -9.25
CA PHE A 34 14.11 13.28 -10.19
C PHE A 34 14.03 13.86 -11.60
N PRO A 35 15.04 13.58 -12.44
CA PRO A 35 14.92 13.79 -13.87
C PRO A 35 13.71 13.02 -14.43
N HIS A 36 12.98 13.65 -15.35
CA HIS A 36 11.80 13.08 -15.99
C HIS A 36 11.73 13.55 -17.45
N GLU A 37 12.14 12.67 -18.35
CA GLU A 37 12.22 12.95 -19.79
C GLU A 37 11.00 12.40 -20.57
N SER A 38 10.10 11.72 -19.88
CA SER A 38 8.90 11.15 -20.49
C SER A 38 7.85 12.22 -20.72
N THR A 39 7.18 12.17 -21.88
CA THR A 39 6.00 12.99 -22.17
C THR A 39 4.75 12.55 -21.42
N ARG A 40 4.79 11.37 -20.77
CA ARG A 40 3.71 10.86 -19.93
C ARG A 40 3.96 11.21 -18.46
N ASN A 41 2.89 11.32 -17.69
CA ASN A 41 2.98 11.58 -16.25
C ASN A 41 3.39 10.35 -15.43
N ALA A 42 3.36 9.14 -16.01
CA ALA A 42 3.78 7.90 -15.35
C ALA A 42 5.19 7.98 -14.74
N MET A 43 5.44 7.25 -13.64
CA MET A 43 6.73 7.32 -12.94
C MET A 43 7.92 6.87 -13.81
N GLY A 44 8.97 7.70 -13.83
CA GLY A 44 10.20 7.42 -14.56
C GLY A 44 11.09 6.35 -13.91
N VAL A 45 12.04 5.82 -14.69
CA VAL A 45 12.99 4.80 -14.21
C VAL A 45 13.90 5.35 -13.10
N ALA A 46 14.42 6.57 -13.27
CA ALA A 46 15.27 7.22 -12.27
C ALA A 46 14.54 7.45 -10.94
N GLU A 47 13.27 7.88 -11.02
CA GLU A 47 12.38 8.06 -9.88
C GLU A 47 12.15 6.76 -9.11
N LYS A 48 11.73 5.68 -9.81
CA LYS A 48 11.53 4.37 -9.20
C LYS A 48 12.80 3.83 -8.56
N LYS A 49 13.94 3.97 -9.24
CA LYS A 49 15.26 3.54 -8.73
C LYS A 49 15.65 4.29 -7.45
N GLY A 50 15.59 5.62 -7.47
CA GLY A 50 16.00 6.43 -6.32
C GLY A 50 15.11 6.28 -5.09
N ILE A 51 13.80 6.07 -5.28
CA ILE A 51 12.88 5.71 -4.18
C ILE A 51 13.23 4.33 -3.64
N LYS A 52 13.47 3.35 -4.53
CA LYS A 52 13.81 1.98 -4.14
C LYS A 52 15.09 1.92 -3.33
N GLU A 53 16.17 2.55 -3.79
CA GLU A 53 17.44 2.60 -3.07
C GLU A 53 17.28 3.20 -1.68
N ASN A 54 16.55 4.31 -1.55
CA ASN A 54 16.27 4.93 -0.25
C ASN A 54 15.50 4.01 0.69
N ALA A 55 14.48 3.32 0.17
CA ALA A 55 13.68 2.38 0.93
C ALA A 55 14.49 1.16 1.37
N THR A 56 15.38 0.63 0.52
CA THR A 56 16.27 -0.49 0.86
C THR A 56 17.18 -0.14 2.04
N LEU A 57 17.75 1.07 2.08
CA LEU A 57 18.53 1.53 3.23
C LEU A 57 17.68 1.56 4.52
N MET A 58 16.39 1.91 4.42
CA MET A 58 15.47 1.86 5.55
C MET A 58 15.18 0.44 6.02
N LEU A 59 15.03 -0.53 5.10
CA LEU A 59 14.83 -1.94 5.45
C LEU A 59 15.97 -2.45 6.34
N GLU A 60 17.22 -2.16 5.93
CA GLU A 60 18.42 -2.55 6.67
C GLU A 60 18.53 -1.83 8.02
N TYR A 61 18.32 -0.51 8.03
CA TYR A 61 18.47 0.31 9.24
C TYR A 61 17.42 -0.03 10.30
N TYR A 62 16.15 -0.14 9.91
CA TYR A 62 15.06 -0.44 10.85
C TYR A 62 14.86 -1.93 11.10
N LYS A 63 15.52 -2.80 10.35
CA LYS A 63 15.41 -4.27 10.41
C LYS A 63 13.95 -4.72 10.24
N VAL A 64 13.34 -4.28 9.15
CA VAL A 64 11.92 -4.54 8.82
C VAL A 64 11.82 -5.32 7.51
N GLU A 65 10.76 -6.11 7.35
CA GLU A 65 10.56 -6.98 6.19
C GLU A 65 10.29 -6.18 4.91
N LYS A 66 9.41 -5.16 4.97
CA LYS A 66 8.98 -4.42 3.78
C LYS A 66 8.83 -2.92 4.02
N ALA A 67 8.87 -2.15 2.92
CA ALA A 67 8.65 -0.72 2.87
C ALA A 67 7.66 -0.38 1.75
N ILE A 68 6.63 0.40 2.09
CA ILE A 68 5.61 0.86 1.15
C ILE A 68 5.76 2.37 0.99
N CYS A 69 6.26 2.80 -0.15
CA CYS A 69 6.47 4.20 -0.51
C CYS A 69 5.26 4.71 -1.27
N ILE A 70 4.49 5.61 -0.67
CA ILE A 70 3.25 6.15 -1.24
C ILE A 70 3.43 7.64 -1.48
N TYR A 71 3.30 8.10 -2.73
CA TYR A 71 3.26 9.52 -3.00
C TYR A 71 2.05 10.18 -2.31
N THR A 72 2.29 11.33 -1.68
CA THR A 72 1.27 12.18 -1.06
C THR A 72 1.04 13.46 -1.83
N ASN A 73 2.02 13.86 -2.65
CA ASN A 73 1.92 14.98 -3.56
C ASN A 73 3.00 14.78 -4.62
N ARG A 74 2.64 14.21 -5.77
CA ARG A 74 3.56 14.07 -6.91
C ARG A 74 3.20 15.10 -7.97
N LYS A 75 4.20 15.76 -8.52
CA LYS A 75 4.05 16.71 -9.64
C LYS A 75 5.05 16.39 -10.73
N VAL A 76 4.62 16.60 -11.97
CA VAL A 76 5.46 16.47 -13.17
C VAL A 76 5.53 17.84 -13.85
N SER A 77 6.74 18.25 -14.20
CA SER A 77 7.00 19.45 -15.00
C SER A 77 7.75 19.04 -16.26
N HIS A 78 7.04 19.00 -17.38
CA HIS A 78 7.61 18.71 -18.70
C HIS A 78 8.54 19.83 -19.17
N THR A 79 8.27 21.08 -18.81
CA THR A 79 9.16 22.22 -19.11
C THR A 79 10.51 22.10 -18.41
N LEU A 80 10.52 21.58 -17.17
CA LEU A 80 11.74 21.43 -16.38
C LEU A 80 12.37 20.04 -16.50
N ASN A 81 11.74 19.12 -17.24
CA ASN A 81 12.08 17.69 -17.29
C ASN A 81 12.28 17.09 -15.90
N ARG A 82 11.34 17.34 -14.99
CA ARG A 82 11.42 16.92 -13.58
C ARG A 82 10.10 16.35 -13.08
N ALA A 83 10.19 15.31 -12.27
CA ALA A 83 9.07 14.76 -11.51
C ALA A 83 9.45 14.53 -10.06
N GLY A 84 8.50 14.66 -9.15
CA GLY A 84 8.68 14.32 -7.75
C GLY A 84 7.77 15.08 -6.82
N GLY A 85 8.13 15.12 -5.55
CA GLY A 85 7.35 15.71 -4.48
C GLY A 85 7.48 14.92 -3.19
N PHE A 86 6.42 14.88 -2.40
CA PHE A 86 6.43 14.23 -1.09
C PHE A 86 5.90 12.81 -1.18
N TYR A 87 6.63 11.86 -0.61
CA TYR A 87 6.15 10.50 -0.41
C TYR A 87 6.35 10.06 1.04
N LYS A 88 5.43 9.22 1.49
CA LYS A 88 5.43 8.63 2.82
C LYS A 88 5.87 7.17 2.70
N THR A 89 6.83 6.77 3.49
CA THR A 89 7.26 5.37 3.62
C THR A 89 6.63 4.76 4.87
N ILE A 90 5.79 3.76 4.66
CA ILE A 90 5.25 2.91 5.72
C ILE A 90 6.16 1.67 5.83
N LEU A 91 6.71 1.44 7.01
CA LEU A 91 7.59 0.30 7.27
C LEU A 91 6.79 -0.85 7.88
N ILE A 92 7.08 -2.08 7.44
CA ILE A 92 6.36 -3.31 7.80
C ILE A 92 7.32 -4.27 8.50
N LYS A 93 7.10 -4.52 9.79
CA LYS A 93 7.92 -5.45 10.59
C LYS A 93 7.86 -6.87 10.05
N THR A 94 6.66 -7.34 9.76
CA THR A 94 6.39 -8.67 9.23
C THR A 94 5.09 -8.68 8.45
N SER A 95 4.95 -9.55 7.45
CA SER A 95 3.71 -9.73 6.68
C SER A 95 2.78 -10.80 7.25
N VAL A 96 3.15 -11.49 8.34
CA VAL A 96 2.39 -12.63 8.88
C VAL A 96 1.95 -12.40 10.32
N PHE A 97 0.72 -12.81 10.66
CA PHE A 97 0.26 -12.92 12.05
C PHE A 97 -0.68 -14.12 12.19
N GLY A 98 -0.27 -15.13 12.97
CA GLY A 98 -0.98 -16.40 13.07
C GLY A 98 -1.14 -17.04 11.69
N ASP A 99 -2.37 -17.42 11.36
CA ASP A 99 -2.70 -18.03 10.06
C ASP A 99 -3.04 -16.99 8.98
N TYR A 100 -2.73 -15.72 9.20
CA TYR A 100 -3.03 -14.64 8.25
C TYR A 100 -1.77 -14.02 7.65
N PHE A 101 -1.86 -13.73 6.35
CA PHE A 101 -0.83 -13.07 5.55
C PHE A 101 -1.36 -11.76 4.98
N PHE A 102 -0.64 -10.67 5.19
CA PHE A 102 -0.92 -9.34 4.67
C PHE A 102 -0.15 -9.16 3.37
N ASP A 103 -0.85 -9.23 2.25
CA ASP A 103 -0.24 -9.27 0.92
C ASP A 103 0.00 -7.86 0.37
N PHE A 104 1.04 -7.21 0.90
CA PHE A 104 1.42 -5.86 0.51
C PHE A 104 1.84 -5.71 -0.96
N CYS A 105 2.33 -6.78 -1.58
CA CYS A 105 2.70 -6.79 -2.99
C CYS A 105 1.49 -6.61 -3.90
N ASN A 106 0.30 -7.02 -3.43
CA ASN A 106 -0.98 -6.83 -4.11
C ASN A 106 -1.79 -5.68 -3.50
N SER A 107 -1.12 -4.70 -2.88
CA SER A 107 -1.78 -3.46 -2.46
C SER A 107 -2.33 -2.70 -3.66
N VAL A 108 -3.50 -2.10 -3.50
CA VAL A 108 -4.16 -1.33 -4.56
C VAL A 108 -4.65 0.01 -4.04
N CYS A 109 -4.64 1.02 -4.91
CA CYS A 109 -5.13 2.37 -4.60
C CYS A 109 -6.48 2.55 -5.28
N LEU A 110 -7.56 2.70 -4.50
CA LEU A 110 -8.94 2.76 -5.00
C LEU A 110 -9.63 4.03 -4.52
N GLN A 111 -10.65 4.46 -5.25
CA GLN A 111 -11.46 5.61 -4.86
C GLN A 111 -12.35 5.28 -3.67
N ILE A 112 -12.46 6.22 -2.73
CA ILE A 112 -13.21 6.04 -1.48
C ILE A 112 -14.73 6.03 -1.76
N ASP A 113 -15.20 6.81 -2.72
CA ASP A 113 -16.62 6.82 -3.14
C ASP A 113 -17.03 5.45 -3.68
N GLU A 114 -16.23 4.81 -4.53
CA GLU A 114 -16.49 3.46 -5.02
C GLU A 114 -16.44 2.40 -3.92
N LEU A 115 -15.54 2.56 -2.94
CA LEU A 115 -15.48 1.69 -1.77
C LEU A 115 -16.74 1.82 -0.89
N ILE A 116 -17.30 3.02 -0.79
CA ILE A 116 -18.54 3.29 -0.05
C ILE A 116 -19.75 2.78 -0.83
N GLU A 117 -19.82 3.04 -2.14
CA GLU A 117 -20.96 2.73 -2.99
C GLU A 117 -21.10 1.22 -3.23
N TYR A 118 -20.00 0.55 -3.57
CA TYR A 118 -20.03 -0.85 -3.99
C TYR A 118 -19.57 -1.81 -2.89
N GLY A 119 -18.86 -1.32 -1.87
CA GLY A 119 -18.16 -2.16 -0.91
C GLY A 119 -16.91 -2.82 -1.50
N THR A 120 -15.92 -3.09 -0.65
CA THR A 120 -14.57 -3.47 -1.10
C THR A 120 -14.50 -4.66 -2.05
N LYS A 121 -15.32 -5.69 -1.85
CA LYS A 121 -15.33 -6.89 -2.68
C LYS A 121 -15.70 -6.57 -4.13
N GLU A 122 -16.74 -5.77 -4.32
CA GLU A 122 -17.23 -5.41 -5.64
C GLU A 122 -16.31 -4.38 -6.31
N THR A 123 -15.79 -3.41 -5.56
CA THR A 123 -14.82 -2.43 -6.08
C THR A 123 -13.57 -3.11 -6.64
N VAL A 124 -12.99 -4.06 -5.90
CA VAL A 124 -11.82 -4.85 -6.32
C VAL A 124 -12.13 -5.65 -7.60
N ARG A 125 -13.31 -6.29 -7.67
CA ARG A 125 -13.76 -7.04 -8.85
C ARG A 125 -13.86 -6.15 -10.08
N ARG A 126 -14.42 -4.95 -9.94
CA ARG A 126 -14.61 -3.98 -11.04
C ARG A 126 -13.30 -3.49 -11.64
N HIS A 127 -12.28 -3.34 -10.81
CA HIS A 127 -10.94 -2.93 -11.23
C HIS A 127 -10.12 -4.07 -11.87
N GLN A 128 -10.73 -5.25 -12.06
CA GLN A 128 -10.06 -6.46 -12.57
C GLN A 128 -8.78 -6.81 -11.80
N ILE A 129 -8.68 -6.33 -10.56
CA ILE A 129 -7.62 -6.71 -9.66
C ILE A 129 -7.86 -8.19 -9.41
N ARG A 130 -6.88 -9.03 -9.74
CA ARG A 130 -6.96 -10.47 -9.50
C ARG A 130 -7.17 -10.66 -8.01
N SER A 131 -8.43 -10.84 -7.59
CA SER A 131 -8.72 -11.39 -6.30
C SER A 131 -8.09 -12.76 -6.35
N THR A 132 -7.02 -12.97 -5.59
CA THR A 132 -6.68 -14.32 -5.14
C THR A 132 -8.01 -14.89 -4.64
N GLY A 133 -8.47 -16.01 -5.22
CA GLY A 133 -9.83 -16.53 -5.03
C GLY A 133 -10.23 -16.77 -3.56
N PHE A 134 -9.29 -16.57 -2.63
CA PHE A 134 -9.36 -16.80 -1.21
C PHE A 134 -8.99 -15.55 -0.37
N CYS A 135 -9.34 -14.34 -0.83
CA CYS A 135 -9.13 -13.15 0.00
C CYS A 135 -10.09 -13.16 1.20
N THR A 136 -9.54 -13.18 2.42
CA THR A 136 -10.31 -13.15 3.67
C THR A 136 -10.89 -11.77 3.93
N PHE A 137 -10.08 -10.72 3.74
CA PHE A 137 -10.50 -9.33 3.96
C PHE A 137 -9.56 -8.35 3.24
N HIS A 138 -10.00 -7.11 3.06
CA HIS A 138 -9.10 -6.02 2.65
C HIS A 138 -9.10 -4.95 3.73
N ILE A 139 -7.92 -4.50 4.13
CA ILE A 139 -7.80 -3.41 5.11
C ILE A 139 -7.23 -2.15 4.46
N PRO A 140 -7.76 -0.96 4.77
CA PRO A 140 -7.11 0.28 4.40
C PRO A 140 -5.87 0.49 5.28
N ILE A 141 -4.75 0.84 4.65
CA ILE A 141 -3.48 1.13 5.35
C ILE A 141 -3.07 2.60 5.23
N PHE A 142 -3.61 3.31 4.25
CA PHE A 142 -3.30 4.72 4.00
C PHE A 142 -4.45 5.41 3.24
N TYR A 143 -4.66 6.68 3.52
CA TYR A 143 -5.65 7.52 2.86
C TYR A 143 -4.95 8.73 2.26
N ILE A 144 -5.31 9.08 1.03
CA ILE A 144 -4.75 10.23 0.31
C ILE A 144 -5.80 10.81 -0.64
N ASN A 145 -6.14 12.08 -0.45
CA ASN A 145 -7.23 12.74 -1.17
C ASN A 145 -8.54 11.94 -1.06
N ASN A 146 -9.14 11.58 -2.19
CA ASN A 146 -10.32 10.74 -2.30
C ASN A 146 -9.98 9.24 -2.51
N LYS A 147 -8.73 8.84 -2.29
CA LYS A 147 -8.26 7.46 -2.49
C LYS A 147 -7.83 6.79 -1.18
N ALA A 148 -7.95 5.47 -1.14
CA ALA A 148 -7.41 4.63 -0.09
C ALA A 148 -6.48 3.58 -0.68
N VAL A 149 -5.32 3.37 -0.04
CA VAL A 149 -4.49 2.20 -0.30
C VAL A 149 -5.01 1.07 0.58
N ILE A 150 -5.46 -0.01 -0.04
CA ILE A 150 -5.96 -1.20 0.63
C ILE A 150 -5.03 -2.39 0.40
N VAL A 151 -4.95 -3.26 1.39
CA VAL A 151 -4.12 -4.47 1.38
C VAL A 151 -5.00 -5.70 1.56
N PRO A 152 -4.87 -6.72 0.70
CA PRO A 152 -5.53 -8.01 0.91
C PRO A 152 -4.92 -8.77 2.08
N VAL A 153 -5.79 -9.39 2.87
CA VAL A 153 -5.46 -10.31 3.95
C VAL A 153 -5.94 -11.70 3.55
N LEU A 154 -5.02 -12.65 3.49
CA LEU A 154 -5.23 -14.03 3.05
C LEU A 154 -5.00 -14.99 4.22
N ARG A 155 -5.50 -16.21 4.14
CA ARG A 155 -4.93 -17.26 5.00
C ARG A 155 -3.57 -17.69 4.45
N THR A 156 -2.63 -18.00 5.34
CA THR A 156 -1.27 -18.42 4.98
C THR A 156 -1.25 -19.62 4.02
N GLU A 157 -2.18 -20.57 4.18
CA GLU A 157 -2.34 -21.75 3.31
C GLU A 157 -2.79 -21.41 1.88
N GLU A 158 -3.41 -20.24 1.68
CA GLU A 158 -3.97 -19.79 0.40
C GLU A 158 -3.03 -18.83 -0.35
N VAL A 159 -1.88 -18.47 0.25
CA VAL A 159 -0.92 -17.51 -0.31
C VAL A 159 -0.12 -18.15 -1.45
N SER A 160 -0.19 -17.55 -2.64
CA SER A 160 0.61 -17.97 -3.78
C SER A 160 2.12 -17.73 -3.55
N GLN A 161 2.98 -18.48 -4.26
CA GLN A 161 4.42 -18.26 -4.18
C GLN A 161 4.81 -16.83 -4.59
N SER A 162 4.11 -16.23 -5.59
CA SER A 162 4.40 -14.87 -6.04
C SER A 162 4.17 -13.81 -4.97
N SER A 163 3.15 -13.98 -4.12
CA SER A 163 2.91 -13.07 -2.99
C SER A 163 3.97 -13.23 -1.89
N ARG A 164 4.44 -14.47 -1.65
CA ARG A 164 5.51 -14.77 -0.66
C ARG A 164 6.88 -14.24 -1.09
N THR A 165 7.21 -14.31 -2.37
CA THR A 165 8.50 -13.85 -2.92
C THR A 165 8.43 -12.45 -3.51
N GLY A 166 7.29 -11.77 -3.39
CA GLY A 166 7.12 -10.42 -3.87
C GLY A 166 8.09 -9.44 -3.20
N GLY A 167 8.45 -8.38 -3.93
CA GLY A 167 9.52 -7.47 -3.54
C GLY A 167 9.33 -6.81 -2.16
N ASP A 168 10.44 -6.41 -1.56
CA ASP A 168 10.45 -5.79 -0.23
C ASP A 168 10.21 -4.28 -0.24
N VAL A 169 10.25 -3.69 -1.44
CA VAL A 169 9.89 -2.28 -1.65
C VAL A 169 8.72 -2.21 -2.61
N ILE A 170 7.60 -1.67 -2.13
CA ILE A 170 6.40 -1.39 -2.90
C ILE A 170 6.31 0.12 -3.12
N ILE A 171 6.16 0.56 -4.37
CA ILE A 171 6.00 1.98 -4.72
C ILE A 171 4.60 2.18 -5.27
N ILE A 172 3.83 3.08 -4.66
CA ILE A 172 2.46 3.41 -5.05
C ILE A 172 2.42 4.88 -5.44
N ASN A 173 1.96 5.15 -6.67
CA ASN A 173 1.70 6.50 -7.14
C ASN A 173 0.18 6.71 -7.30
N PRO A 174 -0.49 7.35 -6.32
CA PRO A 174 -1.90 7.68 -6.44
C PRO A 174 -2.23 8.68 -7.56
N PHE A 175 -1.22 9.31 -8.17
CA PHE A 175 -1.35 10.39 -9.16
C PHE A 175 -0.93 9.93 -10.57
N GLU A 176 -1.04 8.63 -10.88
CA GLU A 176 -0.60 8.10 -12.19
C GLU A 176 -1.55 8.48 -13.33
N ASP A 177 -2.83 8.67 -13.02
CA ASP A 177 -3.90 9.02 -13.98
C ASP A 177 -4.16 10.54 -14.07
N GLU A 178 -3.43 11.35 -13.31
CA GLU A 178 -3.46 12.82 -13.38
C GLU A 178 -2.43 13.36 -14.37
#